data_AF-A0A373CUF0-F1
#
_entry.id   AF-A0A373CUF0-F1
#
_cell.length_a   1.000
_cell.length_b   1.000
_cell.length_c   1.000
_cell.angle_alpha   90.00
_cell.angle_beta   90.00
_cell.angle_gamma   90.00
#
_symmetry.space_group_name_H-M   'P 1'
#
loop_
_entity.id
_entity.type
_entity.pdbx_description
1 polymer ?
#
loop_
_entity_poly.entity_id
_entity_poly.type
_entity_poly.pdbx_seq_one_letter_code
_entity_poly.pdbx_strand_id
1 'polypeptide(L)'
;MGNTILPFDELMKAVLEQLKSQKYMDSTLTVYRRTYKRIHIFLNHHGTDIYTHELGKAFLADSNVSKTTFVAYSCAVRRLDNYIDRKPYRCHHGIITSRSLWCLQTL
;
A
#
# COMPACT_ATOMS: atom_id res chain seq x y z
N MET A 1 19.40 0.02 -13.21
CA MET A 1 18.91 1.33 -12.74
C MET A 1 18.64 1.19 -11.25
N GLY A 2 19.37 1.92 -10.41
CA GLY A 2 19.44 1.66 -8.97
C GLY A 2 18.06 1.65 -8.29
N ASN A 3 17.87 0.68 -7.40
CA ASN A 3 16.78 0.71 -6.43
C ASN A 3 16.95 2.00 -5.63
N THR A 4 16.10 2.99 -5.90
CA THR A 4 16.15 4.24 -5.15
C THR A 4 15.65 3.93 -3.75
N ILE A 5 16.59 3.79 -2.82
CA ILE A 5 16.29 3.66 -1.40
C ILE A 5 15.74 5.01 -0.96
N LEU A 6 14.44 5.07 -0.69
CA LEU A 6 13.74 6.28 -0.26
C LEU A 6 13.32 6.12 1.20
N PRO A 7 13.46 7.17 2.03
CA PRO A 7 12.79 7.23 3.32
C PRO A 7 11.29 6.94 3.18
N PHE A 8 10.71 6.24 4.13
CA PHE A 8 9.33 5.74 4.00
C PHE A 8 8.30 6.85 3.83
N ASP A 9 8.51 8.02 4.44
CA ASP A 9 7.62 9.17 4.26
C ASP A 9 7.60 9.68 2.81
N GLU A 10 8.75 9.68 2.14
CA GLU A 10 8.86 10.04 0.72
C GLU A 10 8.18 9.00 -0.16
N LEU A 11 8.42 7.71 0.12
CA LEU A 11 7.77 6.60 -0.58
C LEU A 11 6.24 6.69 -0.44
N MET A 12 5.74 6.86 0.79
CA MET A 12 4.31 7.02 1.06
C MET A 12 3.73 8.21 0.27
N LYS A 13 4.40 9.37 0.31
CA LYS A 13 3.95 10.56 -0.41
C LYS A 13 3.88 10.31 -1.91
N ALA A 14 4.91 9.69 -2.48
CA ALA A 14 4.96 9.41 -3.90
C ALA A 14 3.86 8.44 -4.35
N VAL A 15 3.62 7.37 -3.59
CA VAL A 15 2.52 6.43 -3.87
C VAL A 15 1.15 7.10 -3.74
N LEU A 16 0.95 7.95 -2.73
CA LEU A 16 -0.32 8.67 -2.56
C LEU A 16 -0.57 9.67 -3.69
N GLU A 17 0.45 10.40 -4.15
CA GLU A 17 0.32 11.29 -5.32
C GLU A 17 0.04 10.49 -6.60
N GLN A 18 0.66 9.32 -6.78
CA GLN A 18 0.34 8.42 -7.89
C GLN A 18 -1.14 8.00 -7.85
N LEU A 19 -1.66 7.55 -6.71
CA LEU A 19 -3.08 7.19 -6.57
C LEU A 19 -4.01 8.39 -6.81
N LYS A 20 -3.62 9.58 -6.34
CA LYS A 20 -4.38 10.82 -6.58
C LYS A 20 -4.43 11.18 -8.07
N SER A 21 -3.31 11.10 -8.79
CA SER A 21 -3.27 11.33 -10.24
C SER A 21 -4.16 10.35 -11.01
N GLN A 22 -4.37 9.15 -10.48
CA GLN A 22 -5.28 8.12 -10.98
C GLN A 22 -6.74 8.32 -10.56
N LYS A 23 -7.08 9.48 -9.99
CA LYS A 23 -8.46 9.87 -9.63
C LYS A 23 -9.10 8.97 -8.56
N TYR A 24 -8.28 8.36 -7.69
CA TYR A 24 -8.82 7.75 -6.48
C TYR A 24 -9.54 8.77 -5.62
N MET A 25 -10.66 8.38 -5.02
CA MET A 25 -11.40 9.23 -4.08
C MET A 25 -10.55 9.57 -2.85
N ASP A 26 -10.71 10.79 -2.33
CA ASP A 26 -10.02 11.23 -1.10
C ASP A 26 -10.27 10.31 0.08
N SER A 27 -11.50 9.77 0.22
CA SER A 27 -11.83 8.78 1.25
C SER A 27 -10.97 7.51 1.14
N THR A 28 -10.64 7.10 -0.08
CA THR A 28 -9.76 5.95 -0.33
C THR A 28 -8.31 6.31 -0.01
N LEU A 29 -7.84 7.51 -0.40
CA LEU A 29 -6.51 8.01 -0.04
C LEU A 29 -6.32 8.12 1.48
N THR A 30 -7.36 8.49 2.22
CA THR A 30 -7.34 8.49 3.69
C THR A 30 -7.12 7.09 4.28
N VAL A 31 -7.73 6.05 3.69
CA VAL A 31 -7.52 4.65 4.13
C VAL A 31 -6.08 4.21 3.86
N TYR A 32 -5.54 4.50 2.67
CA TYR A 32 -4.13 4.23 2.36
C TYR A 32 -3.21 4.96 3.34
N ARG A 33 -3.43 6.26 3.58
CA ARG A 33 -2.61 7.04 4.52
C ARG A 33 -2.62 6.47 5.94
N ARG A 34 -3.78 6.04 6.45
CA ARG A 34 -3.88 5.39 7.77
C ARG A 34 -3.10 4.09 7.83
N THR A 35 -3.16 3.31 6.75
CA THR A 35 -2.43 2.04 6.64
C THR A 35 -0.92 2.26 6.57
N TYR A 36 -0.47 3.21 5.74
CA TYR A 36 0.95 3.57 5.64
C TYR A 36 1.49 4.10 6.97
N LYS A 37 0.75 4.90 7.73
CA LYS A 37 1.18 5.29 9.09
C LYS A 37 1.43 4.09 10.02
N ARG A 38 0.60 3.04 9.93
CA ARG A 38 0.81 1.81 10.72
C ARG A 38 2.05 1.06 10.27
N ILE A 39 2.30 0.99 8.96
CA ILE A 39 3.54 0.43 8.40
C ILE A 39 4.75 1.25 8.86
N HIS A 40 4.69 2.59 8.87
CA HIS A 40 5.78 3.43 9.36
C HIS A 40 6.11 3.13 10.83
N ILE A 41 5.08 3.02 11.69
CA ILE A 41 5.28 2.62 13.10
C ILE A 41 5.96 1.24 13.19
N PHE A 42 5.52 0.28 12.37
CA PHE A 42 6.12 -1.05 12.30
C PHE A 42 7.60 -1.01 11.88
N LEU A 43 7.95 -0.21 10.88
CA LEU A 43 9.34 -0.02 10.43
C LEU A 43 10.20 0.59 11.55
N ASN A 44 9.68 1.61 12.23
CA ASN A 44 10.37 2.25 13.35
C ASN A 44 10.63 1.28 14.51
N HIS A 45 9.70 0.37 14.80
CA HIS A 45 9.93 -0.71 15.78
C HIS A 45 11.05 -1.68 15.35
N HIS A 46 11.28 -1.83 14.05
CA HIS A 46 12.41 -2.60 13.49
C HIS A 46 13.69 -1.77 13.33
N GLY A 47 13.71 -0.52 13.83
CA GLY A 47 14.88 0.36 13.81
C GLY A 47 15.24 0.88 12.42
N THR A 48 14.28 0.97 11.49
CA THR A 48 14.51 1.44 10.13
C THR A 48 13.41 2.39 9.66
N ASP A 49 13.76 3.33 8.78
CA ASP A 49 12.80 4.15 8.03
C ASP A 49 12.68 3.69 6.56
N ILE A 50 13.31 2.59 6.19
CA ILE A 50 13.36 2.09 4.82
C ILE A 50 12.42 0.91 4.67
N TYR A 51 11.52 1.01 3.69
CA TYR A 51 10.63 -0.07 3.34
C TYR A 51 11.29 -1.08 2.38
N THR A 52 11.01 -2.35 2.61
CA THR A 52 11.39 -3.47 1.74
C THR A 52 10.23 -4.43 1.59
N HIS A 53 10.23 -5.27 0.55
CA HIS A 53 9.22 -6.32 0.37
C HIS A 53 9.14 -7.25 1.59
N GLU A 54 10.29 -7.57 2.20
CA GLU A 54 10.34 -8.46 3.37
C GLU A 54 9.69 -7.82 4.59
N LEU A 55 9.89 -6.52 4.82
CA LEU A 55 9.19 -5.80 5.88
C LEU A 55 7.69 -5.65 5.60
N GLY A 56 7.31 -5.52 4.33
CA GLY A 56 5.90 -5.58 3.89
C GLY A 56 5.23 -6.91 4.23
N LYS A 57 5.90 -8.03 3.94
CA LYS A 57 5.42 -9.38 4.29
C LYS A 57 5.36 -9.58 5.80
N ALA A 58 6.41 -9.16 6.52
CA ALA A 58 6.47 -9.27 7.98
C ALA A 58 5.34 -8.47 8.64
N PHE A 59 5.06 -7.25 8.18
CA PHE A 59 3.93 -6.46 8.65
C PHE A 59 2.58 -7.18 8.48
N LEU A 60 2.37 -7.85 7.33
CA LEU A 60 1.13 -8.61 7.10
C LEU A 60 1.07 -9.85 8.01
N ALA A 61 2.19 -10.57 8.19
CA ALA A 61 2.24 -11.74 9.05
C ALA A 61 1.98 -11.39 10.53
N ASP A 62 2.45 -10.23 10.99
CA ASP A 62 2.23 -9.73 12.36
C ASP A 62 0.83 -9.11 12.57
N SER A 63 0.11 -8.81 11.48
CA SER A 63 -1.18 -8.13 11.54
C SER A 63 -2.32 -9.04 12.04
N ASN A 64 -2.66 -8.95 13.33
CA ASN A 64 -3.85 -9.57 13.88
C ASN A 64 -5.10 -8.68 13.73
N VAL A 65 -5.67 -8.64 12.53
CA VAL A 65 -6.83 -7.79 12.19
C VAL A 65 -7.94 -8.59 11.50
N SER A 66 -9.15 -8.00 11.40
CA SER A 66 -10.24 -8.61 10.64
C SER A 66 -9.87 -8.87 9.18
N LYS A 67 -10.48 -9.88 8.56
CA LYS A 67 -10.26 -10.23 7.14
C LYS A 67 -10.40 -9.02 6.20
N THR A 68 -11.39 -8.17 6.43
CA THR A 68 -11.60 -6.95 5.62
C THR A 68 -10.47 -5.94 5.77
N THR A 69 -9.95 -5.76 6.98
CA THR A 69 -8.80 -4.89 7.25
C THR A 69 -7.52 -5.48 6.67
N PHE A 70 -7.34 -6.80 6.78
CA PHE A 70 -6.20 -7.51 6.22
C PHE A 70 -6.12 -7.36 4.70
N VAL A 71 -7.25 -7.44 3.99
CA VAL A 71 -7.32 -7.16 2.55
C VAL A 71 -6.86 -5.74 2.25
N ALA A 72 -7.33 -4.74 3.00
CA ALA A 72 -6.88 -3.36 2.82
C ALA A 72 -5.36 -3.21 3.02
N TYR A 73 -4.80 -3.90 4.02
CA TYR A 73 -3.35 -3.89 4.30
C TYR A 73 -2.55 -4.54 3.18
N SER A 74 -2.98 -5.72 2.74
CA SER A 74 -2.36 -6.43 1.62
C SER A 74 -2.33 -5.57 0.37
N CYS A 75 -3.39 -4.79 0.14
CA CYS A 75 -3.46 -3.87 -0.99
C CYS A 75 -2.53 -2.67 -0.85
N ALA A 76 -2.38 -2.11 0.35
CA ALA A 76 -1.42 -1.06 0.62
C ALA A 76 0.03 -1.55 0.42
N VAL A 77 0.38 -2.71 0.98
CA VAL A 77 1.68 -3.36 0.81
C VAL A 77 1.97 -3.60 -0.66
N ARG A 78 1.03 -4.21 -1.40
CA ARG A 78 1.18 -4.43 -2.84
C ARG A 78 1.36 -3.13 -3.63
N ARG A 79 0.81 -2.00 -3.20
CA ARG A 79 1.02 -0.70 -3.87
C ARG A 79 2.43 -0.16 -3.63
N LEU A 80 2.97 -0.32 -2.43
CA LEU A 80 4.37 0.01 -2.14
C LEU A 80 5.31 -0.87 -2.98
N ASP A 81 5.08 -2.19 -3.00
CA ASP A 81 5.86 -3.15 -3.80
C ASP A 81 5.85 -2.81 -5.29
N ASN A 82 4.68 -2.48 -5.85
CA ASN A 82 4.60 -2.10 -7.26
C ASN A 82 5.36 -0.81 -7.54
N TYR A 83 5.37 0.14 -6.61
CA TYR A 83 6.09 1.39 -6.78
C TYR A 83 7.61 1.17 -6.78
N ILE A 84 8.14 0.41 -5.82
CA ILE A 84 9.57 0.09 -5.74
C ILE A 84 10.03 -0.76 -6.93
N ASP A 85 9.19 -1.69 -7.41
CA ASP A 85 9.47 -2.51 -8.59
C ASP A 85 9.29 -1.75 -9.92
N ARG A 86 8.85 -0.49 -9.87
CA ARG A 86 8.45 0.32 -11.04
C ARG A 86 7.43 -0.40 -11.93
N LYS A 87 6.59 -1.24 -11.33
CA LYS A 87 5.55 -1.96 -12.05
C LYS A 87 4.47 -0.96 -12.47
N PRO A 88 4.06 -0.98 -13.76
CA PRO A 88 3.00 -0.11 -14.22
C PRO A 88 1.72 -0.43 -13.43
N TYR A 89 1.02 0.63 -13.04
CA TYR A 89 -0.26 0.52 -12.36
C TYR A 89 -1.26 -0.24 -13.24
N ARG A 90 -1.76 -1.38 -12.74
CA ARG A 90 -2.88 -2.10 -13.35
C ARG A 90 -4.17 -1.68 -12.64
N CYS A 91 -5.00 -0.91 -13.34
CA CYS A 91 -6.40 -0.72 -12.99
C CYS A 91 -7.18 -1.86 -13.65
N HIS A 92 -7.88 -2.67 -12.87
CA HIS A 92 -8.95 -3.51 -13.43
C HIS A 92 -10.23 -2.68 -13.39
N HIS A 93 -10.36 -1.68 -14.26
CA HIS A 93 -11.66 -1.05 -14.52
C HIS A 93 -12.50 -1.98 -15.40
N GLY A 94 -12.97 -3.08 -14.82
CA GLY A 94 -14.00 -3.94 -15.38
C GLY A 94 -15.27 -3.84 -14.54
N ILE A 95 -16.17 -2.95 -14.96
CA ILE A 95 -17.61 -2.86 -14.63
C ILE A 95 -17.98 -2.68 -13.14
N ILE A 96 -18.64 -1.55 -12.89
CA ILE A 96 -19.13 -1.07 -11.59
C ILE A 96 -20.38 -1.85 -11.16
N THR A 97 -20.38 -2.40 -9.94
CA THR A 97 -21.58 -2.45 -9.07
C THR A 97 -21.18 -2.32 -7.59
N SER A 98 -21.58 -1.19 -6.99
CA SER A 98 -21.90 -0.96 -5.57
C SER A 98 -21.17 -1.76 -4.47
N ARG A 99 -20.42 -1.02 -3.63
CA ARG A 99 -19.90 -1.35 -2.29
C ARG A 99 -18.87 -2.50 -2.22
N SER A 100 -17.63 -2.10 -1.89
CA SER A 100 -16.65 -2.93 -1.16
C SER A 100 -15.83 -3.98 -1.93
N LEU A 101 -15.40 -3.74 -3.17
CA LEU A 101 -14.60 -4.73 -3.90
C LEU A 101 -13.48 -4.18 -4.81
N TRP A 102 -12.79 -3.12 -4.40
CA TRP A 102 -11.64 -2.60 -5.18
C TRP A 102 -10.33 -3.39 -5.02
N CYS A 103 -10.37 -4.56 -4.38
CA CYS A 103 -9.18 -5.36 -4.13
C CYS A 103 -9.37 -6.87 -4.00
N LEU A 104 -10.51 -7.42 -4.45
CA LEU A 104 -10.92 -8.81 -4.15
C LEU A 104 -10.80 -9.79 -5.32
N GLN A 105 -10.05 -9.49 -6.38
CA GLN A 105 -9.82 -10.42 -7.49
C GLN A 105 -8.34 -10.56 -7.82
N THR A 106 -7.56 -11.18 -6.91
CA THR A 106 -6.43 -12.09 -7.18
C THR A 106 -5.80 -12.53 -5.85
N LEU A 107 -6.54 -13.34 -5.08
CA LEU A 107 -5.99 -14.38 -4.20
C LEU A 107 -6.81 -15.64 -4.44
#